data_AF-A0A958B059-F1
#
_entry.id   AF-A0A958B059-F1
#
_cell.length_a   1.000
_cell.length_b   1.000
_cell.length_c   1.000
_cell.angle_alpha   90.00
_cell.angle_beta   90.00
_cell.angle_gamma   90.00
#
_symmetry.space_group_name_H-M   'P 1'
#
loop_
_entity.id
_entity.type
_entity.pdbx_description
1 polymer ?
#
loop_
_entity_poly.entity_id
_entity_poly.type
_entity_poly.pdbx_seq_one_letter_code
_entity_poly.pdbx_strand_id
1 'polypeptide(L)'
;MNGQPGIMLLNGKDPVVSSALTLVAPSFRPPLDPDFRPAVLANRTFRREAREAGAAVPLVIALERSDGAVSRFDTLAFAADHPRAAANLLYAERLVKFLLWARGGWKVTIGGPAGIVD
;
A
#
# COMPACT_ATOMS: atom_id res chain seq x y z
N MET A 1 44.33 14.74 10.23
CA MET A 1 43.18 15.60 10.58
C MET A 1 41.93 14.89 10.09
N ASN A 2 41.23 14.20 10.99
CA ASN A 2 40.08 13.36 10.68
C ASN A 2 38.85 14.24 10.43
N GLY A 3 38.34 14.24 9.19
CA GLY A 3 37.04 14.80 8.86
C GLY A 3 35.95 13.79 9.19
N GLN A 4 35.21 14.05 10.27
CA GLN A 4 33.97 13.34 10.59
C GLN A 4 32.97 13.51 9.43
N PRO A 5 32.32 12.44 8.93
CA PRO A 5 31.22 12.61 7.98
C PRO A 5 30.03 13.21 8.75
N GLY A 6 29.58 14.39 8.30
CA GLY A 6 28.43 15.08 8.87
C GLY A 6 27.20 14.18 8.85
N ILE A 7 26.54 14.06 10.00
CA ILE A 7 25.20 13.50 10.13
C ILE A 7 24.27 14.30 9.18
N MET A 8 23.81 13.64 8.12
CA MET A 8 22.75 14.15 7.28
C MET A 8 21.46 14.03 8.08
N LEU A 9 20.98 15.14 8.64
CA LEU A 9 19.68 15.22 9.29
C LEU A 9 18.61 14.98 8.22
N LEU A 10 18.15 13.74 8.08
CA LEU A 10 16.97 13.41 7.28
C LEU A 10 15.79 14.19 7.88
N ASN A 11 15.23 15.14 7.12
CA ASN A 11 14.04 15.85 7.55
C ASN A 11 12.92 14.81 7.69
N GLY A 12 12.23 14.78 8.82
CA GLY A 12 11.12 13.82 9.07
C GLY A 12 9.90 13.96 8.15
N LYS A 13 9.99 14.80 7.10
CA LYS A 13 9.02 14.95 6.01
C LYS A 13 9.36 14.09 4.79
N ASP A 14 10.60 13.60 4.69
CA ASP A 14 11.04 12.84 3.54
C ASP A 14 10.39 11.45 3.58
N PRO A 15 9.86 10.97 2.44
CA PRO A 15 9.26 9.65 2.41
C PRO A 15 10.30 8.60 2.72
N VAL A 16 10.04 7.80 3.76
CA VAL A 16 10.85 6.62 4.04
C VAL A 16 10.40 5.54 3.05
N VAL A 17 11.27 5.20 2.12
CA VAL A 17 10.99 4.16 1.14
C VAL A 17 11.17 2.81 1.82
N SER A 18 10.07 2.17 2.22
CA SER A 18 10.04 0.72 2.29
C SER A 18 10.11 0.19 0.86
N SER A 19 10.87 -0.88 0.60
CA SER A 19 11.25 -1.30 -0.76
C SER A 19 10.10 -1.43 -1.77
N ALA A 20 8.86 -1.60 -1.30
CA ALA A 20 7.66 -1.69 -2.14
C ALA A 20 6.65 -0.55 -1.99
N LEU A 21 6.56 0.18 -0.86
CA LEU A 21 5.56 1.23 -0.66
C LEU A 21 6.17 2.54 -0.13
N THR A 22 5.74 3.66 -0.70
CA THR A 22 6.15 5.01 -0.29
C THR A 22 5.45 5.37 1.04
N LEU A 23 6.20 5.47 2.14
CA LEU A 23 5.65 5.87 3.44
C LEU A 23 5.69 7.39 3.59
N VAL A 24 4.55 7.99 3.94
CA VAL A 24 4.40 9.45 4.02
C VAL A 24 4.17 9.89 5.46
N ALA A 25 4.87 10.94 5.88
CA ALA A 25 4.68 11.54 7.20
C ALA A 25 3.27 12.16 7.33
N PRO A 26 2.60 12.00 8.48
CA PRO A 26 1.32 12.67 8.72
C PRO A 26 1.50 14.19 8.86
N SER A 27 0.44 14.96 8.58
CA SER A 27 0.42 16.41 8.78
C SER A 27 0.53 16.81 10.25
N PHE A 28 -0.05 15.99 11.14
CA PHE A 28 0.10 16.11 12.58
C PHE A 28 1.09 15.07 13.09
N ARG A 29 2.25 15.53 13.58
CA ARG A 29 3.30 14.64 14.10
C ARG A 29 2.90 14.15 15.49
N PRO A 30 2.76 12.83 15.72
CA PRO A 30 2.40 12.33 17.03
C PRO A 30 3.56 12.55 18.03
N PRO A 31 3.29 13.06 19.23
CA PRO A 31 4.35 13.37 20.20
C PRO A 31 5.02 12.11 20.80
N LEU A 32 4.31 10.98 20.83
CA LEU A 32 4.79 9.72 21.41
C LEU A 32 5.48 8.79 20.40
N ASP A 33 5.21 8.97 19.11
CA ASP A 33 5.87 8.24 18.02
C ASP A 33 6.11 9.20 16.84
N PRO A 34 7.21 9.98 16.91
CA PRO A 34 7.47 11.01 15.91
C PRO A 34 7.77 10.48 14.51
N ASP A 35 8.04 9.17 14.37
CA ASP A 35 8.37 8.48 13.14
C ASP A 35 7.20 7.64 12.60
N PHE A 36 6.05 7.65 13.28
CA PHE A 36 4.83 7.00 12.83
C PHE A 36 4.48 7.38 11.37
N ARG A 37 4.10 6.36 10.59
CA ARG A 37 3.64 6.51 9.19
C ARG A 37 2.29 5.83 9.02
N PRO A 38 1.18 6.58 8.89
CA PRO A 38 -0.14 5.98 8.72
C PRO A 38 -0.25 5.17 7.42
N ALA A 39 -0.66 3.91 7.51
CA ALA A 39 -0.84 3.02 6.35
C ALA A 39 -1.78 3.60 5.28
N VAL A 40 -2.79 4.38 5.69
CA VAL A 40 -3.72 5.05 4.76
C VAL A 40 -3.02 6.03 3.82
N LEU A 41 -1.94 6.67 4.25
CA LEU A 41 -1.20 7.61 3.39
C LEU A 41 -0.35 6.87 2.36
N ALA A 42 0.21 5.71 2.71
CA ALA A 42 0.86 4.82 1.74
C ALA A 42 -0.14 4.29 0.72
N ASN A 43 -1.35 3.89 1.16
CA ASN A 43 -2.41 3.43 0.26
C ASN A 43 -2.84 4.51 -0.74
N ARG A 44 -3.08 5.74 -0.26
CA ARG A 44 -3.44 6.88 -1.10
C ARG A 44 -2.32 7.23 -2.09
N THR A 45 -1.07 7.19 -1.63
CA THR A 45 0.10 7.49 -2.45
C THR A 45 0.29 6.46 -3.56
N PHE A 46 0.21 5.16 -3.25
CA PHE A 46 0.27 4.10 -4.25
C PHE A 46 -0.78 4.28 -5.36
N ARG A 47 -2.04 4.55 -4.99
CA ARG A 47 -3.13 4.79 -5.96
C ARG A 47 -2.95 6.09 -6.75
N ARG A 48 -2.26 7.08 -6.19
CA ARG A 48 -1.95 8.33 -6.88
C ARG A 48 -0.84 8.09 -7.91
N GLU A 49 0.27 7.48 -7.49
CA GLU A 49 1.40 7.12 -8.36
C GLU A 49 0.94 6.30 -9.58
N ALA A 50 0.09 5.30 -9.38
CA ALA A 50 -0.44 4.49 -10.49
C ALA A 50 -1.25 5.31 -11.49
N ARG A 51 -2.06 6.27 -11.02
CA ARG A 51 -2.86 7.15 -11.89
C ARG A 51 -1.99 8.15 -12.64
N GLU A 52 -1.06 8.80 -11.94
CA GLU A 52 -0.15 9.78 -12.52
C GLU A 52 0.79 9.16 -13.57
N ALA A 53 1.17 7.89 -13.37
CA ALA A 53 1.94 7.13 -14.35
C ALA A 53 1.12 6.66 -15.56
N GLY A 54 -0.21 6.87 -15.59
CA GLY A 54 -1.08 6.34 -16.64
C GLY A 54 -1.20 4.81 -16.64
N ALA A 55 -0.79 4.15 -15.56
CA ALA A 55 -0.66 2.69 -15.46
C ALA A 55 -1.64 2.08 -14.44
N ALA A 56 -2.70 2.81 -14.06
CA ALA A 56 -3.68 2.33 -13.11
C ALA A 56 -4.67 1.36 -13.76
N VAL A 57 -4.74 0.14 -13.26
CA VAL A 57 -5.69 -0.90 -13.68
C VAL A 57 -6.51 -1.41 -12.49
N PRO A 58 -7.73 -1.95 -12.71
CA PRO A 58 -8.57 -2.42 -11.61
C PRO A 58 -7.92 -3.53 -10.77
N LEU A 59 -8.13 -3.45 -9.46
CA LEU A 59 -7.89 -4.53 -8.49
C LEU A 59 -9.14 -4.68 -7.64
N VAL A 60 -9.70 -5.88 -7.62
CA VAL A 60 -10.93 -6.22 -6.91
C VAL A 60 -10.64 -7.32 -5.91
N ILE A 61 -11.10 -7.12 -4.67
CA ILE A 61 -10.99 -8.11 -3.59
C ILE A 61 -12.41 -8.43 -3.11
N ALA A 62 -12.79 -9.71 -3.14
CA ALA A 62 -14.06 -10.19 -2.63
C ALA A 62 -13.84 -11.15 -1.46
N LEU A 63 -14.56 -10.92 -0.36
CA LEU A 63 -14.58 -11.78 0.82
C LEU A 63 -15.93 -12.47 0.93
N GLU A 64 -15.94 -13.80 0.97
CA GLU A 64 -17.13 -14.62 1.20
C GLU A 64 -17.26 -14.96 2.69
N ARG A 65 -18.48 -14.84 3.22
CA ARG A 65 -18.84 -15.12 4.61
C ARG A 65 -19.67 -16.41 4.71
N SER A 66 -19.84 -16.92 5.93
CA SER A 66 -20.51 -18.22 6.17
C SER A 66 -22.00 -18.22 5.85
N ASP A 67 -22.62 -17.04 5.79
CA ASP A 67 -24.02 -16.82 5.38
C ASP A 67 -24.18 -16.66 3.86
N GLY A 68 -23.10 -16.83 3.08
CA GLY A 68 -23.08 -16.62 1.64
C GLY A 68 -22.98 -15.14 1.23
N ALA A 69 -22.90 -14.20 2.17
CA ALA A 69 -22.72 -12.80 1.84
C ALA A 69 -21.32 -12.54 1.28
N VAL A 70 -21.23 -11.69 0.25
CA VAL A 70 -19.97 -11.30 -0.39
C VAL A 70 -19.70 -9.82 -0.15
N SER A 71 -18.57 -9.51 0.48
CA SER A 71 -18.07 -8.15 0.61
C SER A 71 -17.05 -7.85 -0.49
N ARG A 72 -17.39 -6.92 -1.38
CA ARG A 72 -16.49 -6.46 -2.46
C ARG A 72 -15.72 -5.21 -2.05
N PHE A 73 -14.48 -5.10 -2.50
CA PHE A 73 -13.63 -3.93 -2.37
C PHE A 73 -12.92 -3.65 -3.70
N ASP A 74 -13.27 -2.52 -4.32
CA ASP A 74 -12.70 -2.08 -5.59
C ASP A 74 -11.61 -1.03 -5.37
N THR A 75 -10.46 -1.22 -6.00
CA THR A 75 -9.33 -0.28 -5.99
C THR A 75 -8.55 -0.36 -7.30
N LEU A 76 -7.35 0.21 -7.32
CA LEU A 76 -6.45 0.24 -8.47
C LEU A 76 -5.08 -0.34 -8.06
N ALA A 77 -4.40 -0.94 -9.04
CA ALA A 77 -3.02 -1.41 -8.98
C ALA A 77 -2.25 -0.92 -10.21
N PHE A 78 -0.93 -1.11 -10.23
CA PHE A 78 -0.14 -0.88 -11.44
C PHE A 78 -0.39 -1.97 -12.48
N ALA A 79 -0.39 -1.62 -13.76
CA ALA A 79 -0.34 -2.56 -14.88
C ALA A 79 0.88 -3.49 -14.73
N ALA A 80 0.74 -4.74 -15.20
CA ALA A 80 1.73 -5.80 -14.93
C ALA A 80 3.11 -5.54 -15.56
N ASP A 81 3.16 -4.75 -16.63
CA ASP A 81 4.36 -4.35 -17.37
C ASP A 81 5.05 -3.10 -16.79
N HIS A 82 4.44 -2.44 -15.81
CA HIS A 82 5.00 -1.23 -15.22
C HIS A 82 6.13 -1.55 -14.22
N PRO A 83 7.24 -0.77 -14.16
CA PRO A 83 8.36 -1.04 -13.23
C PRO A 83 7.97 -1.10 -11.75
N ARG A 84 6.90 -0.40 -11.36
CA ARG A 84 6.35 -0.42 -9.99
C ARG A 84 5.40 -1.59 -9.71
N ALA A 85 5.12 -2.47 -10.68
CA ALA A 85 4.19 -3.60 -10.51
C ALA A 85 4.60 -4.54 -9.37
N ALA A 86 5.89 -4.62 -9.03
CA ALA A 86 6.37 -5.39 -7.87
C ALA A 86 5.73 -4.94 -6.53
N ALA A 87 5.29 -3.69 -6.43
CA ALA A 87 4.60 -3.16 -5.25
C ALA A 87 3.16 -3.68 -5.10
N ASN A 88 2.56 -4.20 -6.18
CA ASN A 88 1.18 -4.65 -6.20
C ASN A 88 0.90 -5.75 -5.17
N LEU A 89 1.80 -6.73 -5.03
CA LEU A 89 1.60 -7.87 -4.13
C LEU A 89 1.55 -7.44 -2.67
N LEU A 90 2.49 -6.59 -2.24
CA LEU A 90 2.47 -6.04 -0.88
C LEU A 90 1.23 -5.17 -0.64
N TYR A 91 0.85 -4.35 -1.62
CA TYR A 91 -0.36 -3.53 -1.55
C TYR A 91 -1.63 -4.38 -1.39
N ALA A 92 -1.79 -5.41 -2.21
CA ALA A 92 -2.92 -6.33 -2.18
C ALA A 92 -2.95 -7.12 -0.87
N GLU A 93 -1.82 -7.63 -0.40
CA GLU A 93 -1.70 -8.38 0.85
C GLU A 93 -2.12 -7.55 2.07
N ARG A 94 -1.65 -6.29 2.18
CA ARG A 94 -2.07 -5.38 3.25
C ARG A 94 -3.57 -5.14 3.25
N LEU A 95 -4.16 -4.97 2.06
CA LEU A 95 -5.60 -4.78 1.91
C LEU A 95 -6.38 -6.04 2.29
N VAL A 96 -5.95 -7.22 1.85
CA VAL A 96 -6.61 -8.49 2.22
C VAL A 96 -6.60 -8.67 3.73
N LYS A 97 -5.46 -8.47 4.41
CA LYS A 97 -5.39 -8.55 5.88
C LYS A 97 -6.31 -7.54 6.56
N PHE A 98 -6.27 -6.28 6.11
CA PHE A 98 -7.14 -5.23 6.64
C PHE A 98 -8.63 -5.60 6.50
N LEU A 99 -9.03 -6.07 5.31
CA LEU A 99 -10.42 -6.42 5.03
C LEU A 99 -10.87 -7.66 5.82
N LEU A 100 -10.01 -8.68 5.97
CA LEU A 100 -10.31 -9.84 6.80
C LEU A 100 -10.54 -9.44 8.26
N TRP A 101 -9.73 -8.54 8.81
CA TRP A 101 -9.93 -8.04 10.19
C TRP A 101 -11.15 -7.14 10.32
N ALA A 102 -11.40 -6.25 9.36
CA ALA A 102 -12.49 -5.29 9.44
C ALA A 102 -13.87 -5.89 9.11
N ARG A 103 -13.90 -6.93 8.26
CA ARG A 103 -15.16 -7.46 7.67
C ARG A 103 -15.38 -8.94 7.91
N GLY A 104 -14.35 -9.69 8.30
CA GLY A 104 -14.38 -11.15 8.35
C GLY A 104 -14.51 -11.80 6.97
N GLY A 105 -14.51 -13.13 6.95
CA GLY A 105 -14.64 -13.93 5.74
C GLY A 105 -13.75 -15.17 5.81
N TRP A 106 -14.11 -16.21 5.06
CA TRP A 106 -13.36 -17.48 5.04
C TRP A 106 -12.72 -17.75 3.67
N LYS A 107 -13.21 -17.13 2.61
CA LYS A 107 -12.65 -17.24 1.25
C LYS A 107 -12.40 -15.85 0.67
N VAL A 108 -11.24 -15.71 0.05
CA VAL A 108 -10.82 -14.50 -0.67
C VAL A 108 -10.79 -14.82 -2.16
N THR A 109 -11.45 -14.01 -2.96
CA THR A 109 -11.33 -14.03 -4.43
C THR A 109 -10.72 -12.71 -4.87
N ILE A 110 -9.68 -12.75 -5.71
CA ILE A 110 -8.97 -11.56 -6.19
C ILE A 110 -9.09 -11.51 -7.70
N GLY A 111 -9.40 -10.33 -8.24
CA GLY A 111 -9.32 -10.03 -9.67
C GLY A 111 -8.38 -8.85 -9.89
N GLY A 112 -7.45 -8.95 -10.83
CA GLY A 112 -6.47 -7.89 -11.07
C GLY A 112 -5.35 -8.30 -12.02
N PRO A 113 -4.21 -7.59 -12.00
CA PRO A 113 -3.03 -7.92 -12.80
C PRO A 113 -2.45 -9.30 -12.48
N ALA A 114 -1.87 -9.97 -13.48
CA ALA A 114 -1.26 -11.31 -13.36
C ALA A 114 -0.19 -11.44 -12.25
N GLY A 115 0.45 -10.34 -11.84
CA GLY A 115 1.37 -10.38 -10.68
C GLY A 115 0.69 -10.54 -9.31
N ILE A 116 -0.65 -10.56 -9.27
CA ILE A 116 -1.48 -10.72 -8.06
C ILE A 116 -2.39 -11.95 -8.19
N VAL A 117 -2.78 -12.32 -9.40
CA VAL A 117 -3.71 -13.42 -9.71
C VAL A 117 -3.04 -14.42 -10.65
N ASP A 118 -3.18 -15.71 -10.35
CA ASP A 118 -2.78 -16.82 -11.22
C ASP A 118 -3.97 -17.36 -12.02
#